data_AF-A0AAP8T1Y6-F1
#
_entry.id   AF-A0AAP8T1Y6-F1
#
_cell.length_a   1.000
_cell.length_b   1.000
_cell.length_c   1.000
_cell.angle_alpha   90.00
_cell.angle_beta   90.00
_cell.angle_gamma   90.00
#
_symmetry.space_group_name_H-M   'P 1'
#
loop_
_entity.id
_entity.type
_entity.pdbx_description
1 polymer ?
#
loop_
_entity_poly.entity_id
_entity_poly.type
_entity_poly.pdbx_seq_one_letter_code
_entity_poly.pdbx_strand_id
1 'polypeptide(L)'
;VPSAWPGLAHFLEHLLFLGTERFPAGQGLMAYVQGHGGQVNARTSERTTDFFFELPPQAFSAGLEHLSDMLAHPRMNPDDQRRE
;
A
#
# COMPACT_ATOMS: atom_id res chain seq x y z
N VAL A 1 -11.02 6.00 -15.99
CA VAL A 1 -11.27 4.72 -15.26
C VAL A 1 -12.32 3.94 -16.04
N PRO A 2 -12.23 2.60 -16.18
CA PRO A 2 -13.23 1.82 -16.91
C PRO A 2 -14.64 2.04 -16.34
N SER A 3 -15.62 2.32 -17.21
CA SER A 3 -17.00 2.60 -16.78
C SER A 3 -17.70 1.41 -16.14
N ALA A 4 -17.27 0.19 -16.47
CA ALA A 4 -17.77 -1.05 -15.87
C ALA A 4 -17.37 -1.21 -14.39
N TRP A 5 -16.36 -0.45 -13.92
CA TRP A 5 -15.80 -0.60 -12.57
C TRP A 5 -15.67 0.76 -11.87
N PRO A 6 -16.79 1.39 -11.47
CA PRO A 6 -16.75 2.59 -10.64
C PRO A 6 -15.96 2.32 -9.35
N GLY A 7 -15.04 3.22 -9.00
CA GLY A 7 -14.20 3.10 -7.80
C GLY A 7 -12.96 2.23 -7.94
N LEU A 8 -12.68 1.63 -9.11
CA LEU A 8 -11.55 0.71 -9.29
C LEU A 8 -10.18 1.29 -8.88
N ALA A 9 -9.91 2.57 -9.15
CA ALA A 9 -8.65 3.18 -8.74
C ALA A 9 -8.52 3.27 -7.21
N HIS A 10 -9.60 3.67 -6.52
CA HIS A 10 -9.64 3.73 -5.07
C HIS A 10 -9.57 2.32 -4.45
N PHE A 11 -10.21 1.33 -5.08
CA PHE A 11 -10.08 -0.05 -4.64
C PHE A 11 -8.63 -0.57 -4.78
N LEU A 12 -7.95 -0.27 -5.91
CA LEU A 12 -6.54 -0.63 -6.08
C LEU A 12 -5.63 0.04 -5.03
N GLU A 13 -5.92 1.28 -4.63
CA GLU A 13 -5.22 1.95 -3.53
C GLU A 13 -5.24 1.12 -2.25
N HIS A 14 -6.42 0.61 -1.88
CA HIS A 14 -6.58 -0.26 -0.70
C HIS A 14 -5.84 -1.59 -0.88
N LEU A 15 -6.02 -2.26 -2.02
CA LEU A 15 -5.44 -3.58 -2.28
C LEU A 15 -3.91 -3.58 -2.22
N LEU A 16 -3.26 -2.47 -2.60
CA LEU A 16 -1.80 -2.33 -2.52
C LEU A 16 -1.30 -2.50 -1.07
N PHE A 17 -2.07 -2.10 -0.05
CA PHE A 17 -1.69 -2.29 1.34
C PHE A 17 -1.88 -3.72 1.87
N LEU A 18 -2.52 -4.62 1.12
CA LEU A 18 -2.81 -6.00 1.55
C LEU A 18 -1.63 -6.98 1.38
N GLY A 19 -0.43 -6.42 1.21
CA GLY A 19 0.84 -7.13 1.25
C GLY A 19 1.30 -7.70 -0.10
N THR A 20 2.54 -8.17 -0.06
CA THR A 20 3.26 -8.78 -1.19
C THR A 20 3.76 -10.16 -0.78
N GLU A 21 4.40 -10.88 -1.70
CA GLU A 21 5.08 -12.14 -1.37
C GLU A 21 6.30 -11.91 -0.46
N ARG A 22 7.05 -10.82 -0.67
CA ARG A 22 8.22 -10.48 0.15
C ARG A 22 7.83 -9.92 1.51
N PHE A 23 6.76 -9.14 1.56
CA PHE A 23 6.25 -8.47 2.75
C PHE A 23 4.74 -8.71 2.92
N PRO A 24 4.34 -9.81 3.58
CA PRO A 24 2.94 -10.09 3.88
C PRO A 24 2.29 -8.94 4.68
N ALA A 25 0.96 -8.77 4.63
CA ALA A 25 0.27 -7.60 5.19
C ALA A 25 0.69 -7.22 6.63
N GLY A 26 0.87 -8.20 7.53
CA GLY A 26 1.33 -7.96 8.92
C GLY A 26 2.78 -7.46 9.05
N GLN A 27 3.53 -7.45 7.95
CA GLN A 27 4.90 -6.94 7.80
C GLN A 27 5.01 -5.95 6.63
N GLY A 28 3.88 -5.54 6.04
CA GLY A 28 3.83 -4.61 4.92
C GLY A 28 4.17 -3.18 5.34
N LEU A 29 4.15 -2.24 4.39
CA LEU A 29 4.50 -0.83 4.63
C LEU A 29 3.76 -0.24 5.83
N MET A 30 2.44 -0.48 5.94
CA MET A 30 1.61 0.00 7.05
C MET A 30 2.15 -0.45 8.41
N ALA A 31 2.35 -1.76 8.58
CA ALA A 31 2.84 -2.35 9.83
C ALA A 31 4.27 -1.91 10.14
N TYR A 32 5.14 -1.87 9.13
CA TYR A 32 6.52 -1.42 9.29
C TYR A 32 6.59 0.03 9.77
N VAL A 33 5.86 0.94 9.11
CA VAL A 33 5.87 2.36 9.42
C VAL A 33 5.32 2.62 10.83
N GLN A 34 4.17 2.02 11.16
CA GLN A 34 3.56 2.16 12.48
C GLN A 34 4.45 1.58 13.59
N GLY A 35 5.11 0.45 13.34
CA GLY A 35 6.04 -0.19 14.28
C GLY A 35 7.27 0.67 14.62
N HIS A 36 7.62 1.63 13.76
CA HIS A 36 8.72 2.58 13.97
C HIS A 36 8.22 3.98 14.38
N GLY A 37 6.94 4.11 14.76
CA GLY A 37 6.33 5.37 15.20
C GLY A 37 6.11 6.39 14.08
N GLY A 38 6.13 5.95 12.82
CA GLY A 38 5.88 6.80 11.66
C GLY A 38 4.40 6.93 11.32
N GLN A 39 4.12 7.69 10.25
CA GLN A 39 2.79 7.83 9.67
C GLN A 39 2.80 7.43 8.21
N VAL A 40 1.70 6.86 7.73
CA VAL A 40 1.54 6.41 6.34
C VAL A 40 0.09 6.51 5.95
N ASN A 41 -0.15 6.92 4.71
CA ASN A 41 -1.49 6.98 4.14
C ASN A 41 -1.41 6.93 2.61
N ALA A 42 -2.58 6.88 1.98
CA ALA A 42 -2.72 7.08 0.56
C ALA A 42 -3.97 7.92 0.24
N ARG A 43 -4.07 8.36 -1.02
CA ARG A 43 -5.25 9.08 -1.50
C ARG A 43 -5.41 8.92 -3.00
N THR A 44 -6.59 8.46 -3.43
CA THR A 44 -7.04 8.53 -4.82
C THR A 44 -7.86 9.79 -5.03
N SER A 45 -7.43 10.61 -5.98
CA SER A 45 -8.14 11.76 -6.52
C SER A 45 -8.59 11.47 -7.96
N GLU A 46 -9.16 12.48 -8.64
CA GLU A 46 -9.68 12.29 -10.00
C GLU A 46 -8.62 11.79 -11.01
N ARG A 47 -7.36 12.20 -10.84
CA ARG A 47 -6.26 11.91 -11.80
C ARG A 47 -4.97 11.39 -11.18
N THR A 48 -4.92 11.25 -9.86
CA THR A 48 -3.72 10.79 -9.14
C THR A 48 -4.11 9.81 -8.05
N THR A 49 -3.19 8.90 -7.74
CA THR A 49 -3.24 8.10 -6.51
C THR A 49 -1.88 8.27 -5.86
N ASP A 50 -1.87 8.88 -4.68
CA ASP A 50 -0.67 9.26 -3.96
C ASP A 50 -0.45 8.30 -2.79
N PHE A 51 0.76 7.76 -2.63
CA PHE A 51 1.17 6.94 -1.49
C PHE A 51 2.34 7.63 -0.79
N PHE A 52 2.24 7.81 0.52
CA PHE A 52 3.24 8.58 1.26
C PHE A 52 3.38 8.05 2.69
N PHE A 53 4.59 8.19 3.22
CA PHE A 53 4.92 7.85 4.60
C PHE A 53 6.01 8.77 5.15
N GLU A 54 6.10 8.82 6.48
CA GLU A 54 7.13 9.50 7.23
C GLU A 54 7.74 8.54 8.24
N LEU A 55 9.07 8.56 8.35
CA LEU A 55 9.84 7.70 9.26
C LEU A 55 11.08 8.41 9.79
N PRO A 56 11.58 8.00 10.98
CA PRO A 56 12.92 8.38 11.42
C PRO A 56 13.99 8.00 10.39
N PRO A 57 15.05 8.79 10.22
CA PRO A 57 16.07 8.55 9.18
C PRO A 57 16.67 7.14 9.19
N GLN A 58 16.88 6.57 10.38
CA GLN A 58 17.43 5.22 10.54
C GLN A 58 16.53 4.09 10.01
N ALA A 59 15.21 4.34 9.88
CA ALA A 59 14.23 3.37 9.39
C ALA A 59 13.81 3.64 7.93
N PHE A 60 14.17 4.80 7.37
CA PHE A 60 13.65 5.27 6.09
C PHE A 60 14.01 4.35 4.91
N SER A 61 15.26 3.86 4.85
CA SER A 61 15.70 3.01 3.72
C SER A 61 14.86 1.75 3.60
N ALA A 62 14.60 1.06 4.71
CA ALA A 62 13.76 -0.13 4.72
C ALA A 62 12.28 0.22 4.43
N GLY A 63 11.77 1.34 4.96
CA GLY A 63 10.43 1.83 4.60
C GLY A 63 10.26 2.08 3.10
N LEU A 64 11.29 2.63 2.45
CA LEU A 64 11.30 2.84 1.00
C LEU A 64 11.31 1.51 0.23
N GLU A 65 12.00 0.48 0.74
CA GLU A 65 11.93 -0.87 0.16
C GLU A 65 10.52 -1.46 0.26
N HIS A 66 9.86 -1.30 1.42
CA HIS A 66 8.47 -1.74 1.60
C HIS A 66 7.52 -1.02 0.63
N LEU A 67 7.66 0.31 0.47
CA LEU A 67 6.85 1.08 -0.48
C LEU A 67 7.09 0.63 -1.92
N SER A 68 8.36 0.44 -2.30
CA SER A 68 8.74 0.04 -3.65
C SER A 68 8.17 -1.35 -4.00
N ASP A 69 8.25 -2.29 -3.07
CA ASP A 69 7.73 -3.64 -3.27
C ASP A 69 6.19 -3.66 -3.29
N MET A 70 5.54 -2.89 -2.41
CA MET A 70 4.10 -2.70 -2.37
C MET A 70 3.54 -2.23 -3.72
N LEU A 71 4.21 -1.26 -4.35
CA LEU A 71 3.80 -0.70 -5.65
C LEU A 71 4.12 -1.60 -6.83
N ALA A 72 5.21 -2.37 -6.77
CA ALA A 72 5.69 -3.17 -7.90
C ALA A 72 5.17 -4.62 -7.91
N HIS A 73 4.96 -5.23 -6.74
CA HIS A 73 4.65 -6.65 -6.59
C HIS A 73 3.48 -6.93 -5.63
N PRO A 74 2.33 -6.24 -5.73
CA PRO A 74 1.19 -6.55 -4.88
C PRO A 74 0.66 -7.96 -5.16
N ARG A 75 0.32 -8.68 -4.09
CA ARG A 75 -0.11 -10.08 -4.20
C ARG A 75 -1.46 -10.24 -4.91
N MET A 76 -2.38 -9.29 -4.74
CA MET A 76 -3.70 -9.28 -5.38
C MET A 76 -4.48 -10.60 -5.22
N ASN A 77 -4.42 -11.27 -4.07
CA ASN A 77 -5.15 -12.53 -3.82
C ASN A 77 -6.68 -12.28 -3.85
N PRO A 78 -7.47 -13.05 -4.63
CA PRO A 78 -8.93 -12.94 -4.65
C PRO A 78 -9.64 -13.00 -3.30
N ASP A 79 -9.12 -13.73 -2.30
CA ASP A 79 -9.70 -13.77 -0.95
C ASP A 79 -9.57 -12.43 -0.23
N ASP A 80 -8.43 -11.77 -0.37
CA ASP A 80 -8.21 -10.45 0.22
C ASP A 80 -9.03 -9.38 -0.51
N GLN A 81 -9.14 -9.48 -1.83
CA GLN A 81 -10.00 -8.60 -2.62
C GLN A 81 -11.48 -8.68 -2.23
N ARG A 82 -11.98 -9.87 -1.83
CA ARG A 82 -13.38 -10.03 -1.41
C ARG A 82 -13.65 -9.49 0.00
N ARG A 83 -12.62 -9.38 0.83
CA ARG A 83 -12.74 -8.93 2.22
C ARG A 83 -12.70 -7.41 2.34
N GLU A 84 -11.98 -6.75 1.43
CA GLU A 84 -11.88 -5.30 1.31
C GLU A 84 -13.15 -4.69 0.71
#